data_AF-A0A804RKN1-F1
#
_entry.id   AF-A0A804RKN1-F1
#
_cell.length_a   1.000
_cell.length_b   1.000
_cell.length_c   1.000
_cell.angle_alpha   90.00
_cell.angle_beta   90.00
_cell.angle_gamma   90.00
#
_symmetry.space_group_name_H-M   'P 1'
#
loop_
_entity.id
_entity.type
_entity.pdbx_description
1 polymer ?
#
loop_
_entity_poly.entity_id
_entity_poly.type
_entity_poly.pdbx_seq_one_letter_code
_entity_poly.pdbx_strand_id
1 'polypeptide(L)'
;MCGRPSRRPCRSDSFSSSSATAAAAPSVPSGKTSKSEAVSQLLAHVKLLPRRRAAAMAALDAGLPAEAVRHFTKILEARHGVLPHPFAAACLVGRAAAFQAGGRPADAIADCNRSLALDLAYIPALRAHADLLQSVGAVADCLRDLDHLKLLYDATLRDGKLPGPRWWPQGGVRYCEIAGAYRKLTARIQGLRGRVAAGEACNIDYYLLLGVRRGCPRSELERAHLLLSLKLKPDRAVVFGERLELMDEHRDLEAVRDQACMSALLLYRMLQKGYSFIMSAVLDEEAAERQRAKDAAAAAAALAAKQEAATQEPPQPMPGKSKNTESGRPRSPPGRGAPSRRSAL
;
A
#
# COMPACT_ATOMS: atom_id res chain seq x y z
N MET A 1 26.93 15.74 28.10
CA MET A 1 27.97 14.77 27.68
C MET A 1 27.47 13.37 28.02
N CYS A 2 27.06 12.57 27.03
CA CYS A 2 26.87 11.10 27.12
C CYS A 2 26.64 10.60 25.68
N GLY A 3 27.40 9.58 25.28
CA GLY A 3 27.70 9.23 23.90
C GLY A 3 26.63 8.41 23.14
N ARG A 4 26.73 8.49 21.81
CA ARG A 4 26.13 7.56 20.83
C ARG A 4 27.13 6.44 20.50
N PRO A 5 26.69 5.23 20.17
CA PRO A 5 27.50 4.30 19.40
C PRO A 5 27.13 4.28 17.91
N SER A 6 28.22 4.38 17.15
CA SER A 6 28.53 4.19 15.74
C SER A 6 27.63 3.28 14.86
N ARG A 7 27.42 3.76 13.63
CA ARG A 7 26.95 3.01 12.45
C ARG A 7 28.07 2.09 11.92
N ARG A 8 27.76 0.84 11.58
CA ARG A 8 28.64 -0.02 10.75
C ARG A 8 28.37 0.21 9.26
N PRO A 9 29.40 0.31 8.40
CA PRO A 9 29.26 0.28 6.94
C PRO A 9 29.49 -1.11 6.32
N CYS A 10 29.11 -1.18 5.05
CA CYS A 10 29.01 -2.29 4.10
C CYS A 10 30.20 -3.28 4.04
N ARG A 11 29.89 -4.57 3.81
CA ARG A 11 30.82 -5.56 3.25
C ARG A 11 30.43 -5.85 1.80
N SER A 12 31.36 -5.59 0.89
CA SER A 12 31.37 -6.02 -0.50
C SER A 12 32.50 -7.03 -0.65
N ASP A 13 32.18 -8.31 -0.80
CA ASP A 13 33.15 -9.35 -1.07
C ASP A 13 33.30 -9.51 -2.59
N SER A 14 34.35 -8.93 -3.14
CA SER A 14 34.94 -9.31 -4.43
C SER A 14 36.10 -10.25 -4.15
N PHE A 15 36.03 -11.48 -4.66
CA PHE A 15 37.18 -12.37 -4.74
C PHE A 15 37.50 -12.62 -6.22
N SER A 16 38.67 -12.12 -6.64
CA SER A 16 39.32 -12.42 -7.91
C SER A 16 40.62 -13.18 -7.63
N SER A 17 40.98 -14.05 -8.59
CA SER A 17 42.30 -14.67 -8.79
C SER A 17 42.71 -15.73 -7.77
N SER A 18 43.28 -16.90 -8.08
CA SER A 18 43.77 -17.59 -9.28
C SER A 18 43.81 -19.07 -8.87
N SER A 19 43.64 -20.07 -9.72
CA SER A 19 44.71 -20.70 -10.50
C SER A 19 44.25 -22.14 -10.81
N ALA A 20 44.63 -22.64 -12.00
CA ALA A 20 44.88 -24.05 -12.36
C ALA A 20 43.82 -25.10 -11.92
N THR A 21 43.23 -25.93 -12.78
CA THR A 21 43.79 -26.72 -13.87
C THR A 21 42.64 -27.51 -14.54
N ALA A 22 42.87 -27.89 -15.80
CA ALA A 22 42.23 -29.00 -16.51
C ALA A 22 40.78 -28.82 -17.02
N ALA A 23 40.70 -28.72 -18.34
CA ALA A 23 39.51 -28.86 -19.15
C ALA A 23 38.82 -30.23 -18.93
N ALA A 24 37.53 -30.20 -18.61
CA ALA A 24 36.63 -31.33 -18.75
C ALA A 24 35.32 -30.82 -19.40
N ALA A 25 34.98 -31.40 -20.55
CA ALA A 25 33.79 -31.12 -21.33
C ALA A 25 32.49 -31.27 -20.50
N PRO A 26 31.40 -30.58 -20.85
CA PRO A 26 30.12 -30.75 -20.17
C PRO A 26 29.55 -32.13 -20.54
N SER A 27 29.73 -33.10 -19.65
CA SER A 27 29.05 -34.39 -19.74
C SER A 27 27.54 -34.20 -19.55
N VAL A 28 26.79 -34.55 -20.59
CA VAL A 28 25.33 -34.61 -20.63
C VAL A 28 24.82 -35.58 -19.55
N PRO A 29 23.90 -35.21 -18.64
CA PRO A 29 23.29 -36.17 -17.74
C PRO A 29 22.24 -36.99 -18.50
N SER A 30 22.68 -38.00 -19.24
CA SER A 30 21.82 -39.10 -19.69
C SER A 30 21.54 -40.02 -18.50
N GLY A 31 20.62 -39.60 -17.63
CA GLY A 31 20.15 -40.39 -16.50
C GLY A 31 18.66 -40.66 -16.67
N LYS A 32 18.29 -41.88 -17.08
CA LYS A 32 16.91 -42.37 -16.98
C LYS A 32 16.55 -42.39 -15.49
N THR A 33 16.01 -41.30 -14.95
CA THR A 33 15.47 -41.28 -13.58
C THR A 33 14.49 -42.43 -13.46
N SER A 34 14.76 -43.36 -12.56
CA SER A 34 13.89 -44.52 -12.41
C SER A 34 12.50 -44.02 -11.98
N LYS A 35 11.42 -44.69 -12.40
CA LYS A 35 10.05 -44.32 -11.99
C LYS A 35 9.93 -44.19 -10.46
N SER A 36 10.70 -44.99 -9.72
CA SER A 36 10.78 -44.95 -8.26
C SER A 36 11.36 -43.64 -7.72
N GLU A 37 12.44 -43.12 -8.32
CA GLU A 37 13.05 -41.83 -7.93
C GLU A 37 12.09 -40.67 -8.21
N ALA A 38 11.42 -40.68 -9.36
CA ALA A 38 10.45 -39.64 -9.71
C ALA A 38 9.27 -39.59 -8.71
N VAL A 39 8.71 -40.75 -8.34
CA VAL A 39 7.65 -40.83 -7.32
C VAL A 39 8.17 -40.39 -5.95
N SER A 40 9.40 -40.76 -5.58
CA SER A 40 10.00 -40.37 -4.31
C SER A 40 10.22 -38.85 -4.23
N GLN A 41 10.69 -38.24 -5.31
CA GLN A 41 10.83 -36.80 -5.45
C GLN A 41 9.47 -36.08 -5.39
N LEU A 42 8.45 -36.61 -6.08
CA LEU A 42 7.10 -36.06 -6.04
C LEU A 42 6.50 -36.12 -4.62
N LEU A 43 6.63 -37.25 -3.92
CA LEU A 43 6.19 -37.40 -2.53
C LEU A 43 6.94 -36.44 -1.60
N ALA A 44 8.25 -36.28 -1.77
CA ALA A 44 9.03 -35.30 -1.01
C ALA A 44 8.53 -33.86 -1.26
N HIS A 45 8.22 -33.53 -2.51
CA HIS A 45 7.67 -32.22 -2.87
C HIS A 45 6.27 -31.99 -2.25
N VAL A 46 5.36 -32.95 -2.40
CA VAL A 46 4.01 -32.89 -1.81
C VAL A 46 4.06 -32.78 -0.28
N LYS A 47 5.04 -33.40 0.40
CA LYS A 47 5.26 -33.23 1.85
C LYS A 47 5.89 -31.88 2.20
N LEU A 48 6.75 -31.34 1.34
CA LEU A 48 7.45 -30.07 1.57
C LEU A 48 6.48 -28.87 1.51
N LEU A 49 5.54 -28.87 0.56
CA LEU A 49 4.58 -27.78 0.37
C LEU A 49 3.74 -27.45 1.64
N PRO A 50 3.04 -28.39 2.29
CA PRO A 50 2.26 -28.12 3.49
C PRO A 50 3.16 -27.75 4.68
N ARG A 51 4.36 -28.35 4.81
CA ARG A 51 5.33 -27.95 5.85
C ARG A 51 5.78 -26.50 5.69
N ARG A 52 6.08 -26.09 4.46
CA ARG A 52 6.47 -24.70 4.15
C ARG A 52 5.29 -23.74 4.35
N ARG A 53 4.06 -24.15 4.02
CA ARG A 53 2.85 -23.38 4.30
C ARG A 53 2.65 -23.19 5.80
N ALA A 54 2.82 -24.25 6.60
CA ALA A 54 2.74 -24.17 8.06
C ALA A 54 3.80 -23.22 8.64
N ALA A 55 5.04 -23.26 8.13
CA ALA A 55 6.08 -22.30 8.50
C ALA A 55 5.72 -20.86 8.10
N ALA A 56 5.08 -20.66 6.96
CA ALA A 56 4.61 -19.34 6.52
C ALA A 56 3.51 -18.79 7.44
N MET A 57 2.55 -19.63 7.85
CA MET A 57 1.51 -19.26 8.82
C MET A 57 2.10 -18.97 10.19
N ALA A 58 3.04 -19.79 10.67
CA ALA A 58 3.72 -19.54 11.95
C ALA A 58 4.50 -18.21 11.93
N ALA A 59 5.12 -17.84 10.80
CA ALA A 59 5.77 -16.54 10.65
C ALA A 59 4.77 -15.37 10.65
N LEU A 60 3.57 -15.55 10.09
CA LEU A 60 2.49 -14.56 10.19
C LEU A 60 2.02 -14.39 11.63
N ASP A 61 1.77 -15.49 12.33
CA ASP A 61 1.31 -15.49 13.72
C ASP A 61 2.37 -14.87 14.66
N ALA A 62 3.66 -15.05 14.34
CA ALA A 62 4.79 -14.42 15.04
C ALA A 62 5.00 -12.92 14.70
N GLY A 63 4.22 -12.35 13.79
CA GLY A 63 4.35 -10.94 13.38
C GLY A 63 5.55 -10.66 12.47
N LEU A 64 6.04 -11.65 11.72
CA LEU A 64 7.16 -11.54 10.79
C LEU A 64 6.68 -11.59 9.32
N PRO A 65 6.04 -10.52 8.80
CA PRO A 65 5.42 -10.53 7.47
C PRO A 65 6.42 -10.77 6.34
N ALA A 66 7.65 -10.25 6.44
CA ALA A 66 8.67 -10.43 5.41
C ALA A 66 9.08 -11.91 5.25
N GLU A 67 9.18 -12.65 6.36
CA GLU A 67 9.51 -14.07 6.33
C GLU A 67 8.34 -14.89 5.79
N ALA A 68 7.12 -14.57 6.19
CA ALA A 68 5.90 -15.18 5.65
C ALA A 68 5.82 -15.00 4.13
N VAL A 69 6.00 -13.79 3.61
CA VAL A 69 6.05 -13.50 2.17
C VAL A 69 7.10 -14.36 1.48
N ARG A 70 8.30 -14.50 2.06
CA ARG A 70 9.38 -15.33 1.50
C ARG A 70 8.98 -16.80 1.43
N HIS A 71 8.35 -17.34 2.48
CA HIS A 71 7.89 -18.73 2.49
C HIS A 71 6.78 -18.98 1.46
N PHE A 72 5.77 -18.10 1.36
CA PHE A 72 4.71 -18.22 0.35
C PHE A 72 5.24 -18.06 -1.07
N THR A 73 6.14 -17.11 -1.30
CA THR A 73 6.75 -16.90 -2.62
C THR A 73 7.51 -18.14 -3.08
N LYS A 74 8.27 -18.78 -2.17
CA LYS A 74 8.93 -20.06 -2.45
C LYS A 74 7.99 -21.23 -2.73
N ILE A 75 6.72 -21.16 -2.32
CA ILE A 75 5.70 -22.15 -2.66
C ILE A 75 5.16 -21.87 -4.07
N LEU A 76 4.80 -20.61 -4.34
CA LEU A 76 4.19 -20.18 -5.60
C LEU A 76 5.19 -20.15 -6.78
N GLU A 77 6.49 -19.98 -6.50
CA GLU A 77 7.56 -19.97 -7.49
C GLU A 77 8.32 -21.31 -7.59
N ALA A 78 7.86 -22.36 -6.89
CA ALA A 78 8.49 -23.67 -6.96
C ALA A 78 8.53 -24.16 -8.43
N ARG A 79 9.75 -24.33 -8.97
CA ARG A 79 9.96 -24.70 -10.38
C ARG A 79 9.63 -26.16 -10.70
N HIS A 80 9.49 -27.00 -9.68
CA HIS A 80 9.42 -28.44 -9.82
C HIS A 80 8.20 -28.97 -9.07
N GLY A 81 7.11 -29.14 -9.78
CA GLY A 81 5.92 -29.77 -9.25
C GLY A 81 4.71 -28.90 -9.46
N VAL A 82 3.66 -29.56 -9.88
CA VAL A 82 2.43 -28.88 -10.21
C VAL A 82 1.65 -28.62 -8.93
N LEU A 83 1.17 -27.39 -8.79
CA LEU A 83 0.50 -26.93 -7.59
C LEU A 83 -1.01 -27.02 -7.81
N PRO A 84 -1.75 -27.80 -7.01
CA PRO A 84 -3.20 -27.84 -7.11
C PRO A 84 -3.79 -26.44 -6.91
N HIS A 85 -4.65 -26.00 -7.82
CA HIS A 85 -5.19 -24.63 -7.79
C HIS A 85 -5.83 -24.22 -6.45
N PRO A 86 -6.54 -25.07 -5.67
CA PRO A 86 -7.11 -24.64 -4.39
C PRO A 86 -5.99 -24.30 -3.41
N PHE A 87 -4.93 -25.13 -3.39
CA PHE A 87 -3.76 -24.91 -2.55
C PHE A 87 -3.02 -23.63 -2.92
N ALA A 88 -2.87 -23.37 -4.22
CA ALA A 88 -2.32 -22.13 -4.74
C ALA A 88 -3.15 -20.91 -4.31
N ALA A 89 -4.48 -20.95 -4.50
CA ALA A 89 -5.41 -19.91 -4.10
C ALA A 89 -5.29 -19.58 -2.60
N ALA A 90 -5.20 -20.61 -1.76
CA ALA A 90 -5.03 -20.47 -0.33
C ALA A 90 -3.65 -19.90 0.06
N CYS A 91 -2.59 -20.21 -0.69
CA CYS A 91 -1.26 -19.64 -0.48
C CYS A 91 -1.17 -18.18 -0.93
N LEU A 92 -1.90 -17.80 -1.99
CA LEU A 92 -2.03 -16.41 -2.42
C LEU A 92 -2.73 -15.56 -1.35
N VAL A 93 -3.82 -16.05 -0.75
CA VAL A 93 -4.48 -15.36 0.38
C VAL A 93 -3.56 -15.22 1.58
N GLY A 94 -2.80 -16.26 1.92
CA GLY A 94 -1.79 -16.18 2.99
C GLY A 94 -0.70 -15.14 2.71
N ARG A 95 -0.24 -15.04 1.45
CA ARG A 95 0.73 -14.02 1.03
C ARG A 95 0.11 -12.61 1.05
N ALA A 96 -1.16 -12.48 0.67
CA ALA A 96 -1.90 -11.23 0.77
C ALA A 96 -2.01 -10.74 2.22
N ALA A 97 -2.31 -11.64 3.17
CA ALA A 97 -2.32 -11.30 4.60
C ALA A 97 -0.93 -10.83 5.09
N ALA A 98 0.14 -11.45 4.60
CA ALA A 98 1.51 -11.04 4.91
C ALA A 98 1.85 -9.66 4.34
N PHE A 99 1.41 -9.36 3.11
CA PHE A 99 1.57 -8.03 2.52
C PHE A 99 0.76 -6.96 3.24
N GLN A 100 -0.47 -7.30 3.68
CA GLN A 100 -1.29 -6.41 4.50
C GLN A 100 -0.61 -6.06 5.81
N ALA A 101 -0.11 -7.07 6.55
CA ALA A 101 0.65 -6.86 7.78
C ALA A 101 1.95 -6.06 7.56
N GLY A 102 2.54 -6.14 6.36
CA GLY A 102 3.69 -5.34 5.95
C GLY A 102 3.37 -3.95 5.41
N GLY A 103 2.11 -3.49 5.44
CA GLY A 103 1.71 -2.17 4.95
C GLY A 103 1.75 -2.02 3.42
N ARG A 104 1.60 -3.11 2.67
CA ARG A 104 1.63 -3.14 1.20
C ARG A 104 0.29 -3.61 0.62
N PRO A 105 -0.77 -2.79 0.70
CA PRO A 105 -2.11 -3.20 0.29
C PRO A 105 -2.23 -3.47 -1.23
N ALA A 106 -1.50 -2.74 -2.08
CA ALA A 106 -1.53 -2.99 -3.53
C ALA A 106 -1.06 -4.40 -3.92
N ASP A 107 0.01 -4.90 -3.30
CA ASP A 107 0.49 -6.26 -3.52
C ASP A 107 -0.49 -7.30 -2.94
N ALA A 108 -1.12 -6.99 -1.80
CA ALA A 108 -2.13 -7.84 -1.18
C ALA A 108 -3.38 -7.99 -2.07
N ILE A 109 -3.91 -6.88 -2.61
CA ILE A 109 -5.05 -6.87 -3.54
C ILE A 109 -4.71 -7.67 -4.80
N ALA A 110 -3.49 -7.53 -5.35
CA ALA A 110 -3.07 -8.28 -6.51
C ALA A 110 -3.06 -9.80 -6.28
N ASP A 111 -2.68 -10.26 -5.09
CA ASP A 111 -2.71 -11.68 -4.75
C ASP A 111 -4.13 -12.20 -4.49
N CYS A 112 -4.99 -11.39 -3.87
CA CYS A 112 -6.42 -11.70 -3.77
C CYS A 112 -7.06 -11.85 -5.16
N ASN A 113 -6.78 -10.93 -6.09
CA ASN A 113 -7.26 -10.99 -7.46
C ASN A 113 -6.80 -12.27 -8.17
N ARG A 114 -5.53 -12.67 -8.02
CA ARG A 114 -5.02 -13.94 -8.55
C ARG A 114 -5.71 -15.14 -7.91
N SER A 115 -6.00 -15.09 -6.61
CA SER A 115 -6.71 -16.16 -5.90
C SER A 115 -8.13 -16.33 -6.42
N LEU A 116 -8.85 -15.21 -6.60
CA LEU A 116 -10.22 -15.18 -7.15
C LEU A 116 -10.26 -15.56 -8.64
N ALA A 117 -9.21 -15.26 -9.41
CA ALA A 117 -9.10 -15.74 -10.78
C ALA A 117 -8.97 -17.28 -10.84
N LEU A 118 -8.35 -17.91 -9.83
CA LEU A 118 -8.31 -19.36 -9.74
C LEU A 118 -9.64 -19.96 -9.30
N ASP A 119 -10.29 -19.38 -8.30
CA ASP A 119 -11.59 -19.81 -7.80
C ASP A 119 -12.39 -18.62 -7.29
N LEU A 120 -13.38 -18.19 -8.09
CA LEU A 120 -14.28 -17.08 -7.77
C LEU A 120 -15.12 -17.37 -6.53
N ALA A 121 -15.37 -18.65 -6.22
CA ALA A 121 -16.14 -19.07 -5.06
C ALA A 121 -15.28 -19.26 -3.80
N TYR A 122 -13.99 -18.89 -3.83
CA TYR A 122 -13.10 -19.08 -2.70
C TYR A 122 -13.38 -18.08 -1.56
N ILE A 123 -14.11 -18.53 -0.55
CA ILE A 123 -14.64 -17.71 0.55
C ILE A 123 -13.53 -16.94 1.29
N PRO A 124 -12.38 -17.54 1.66
CA PRO A 124 -11.30 -16.80 2.32
C PRO A 124 -10.72 -15.67 1.46
N ALA A 125 -10.63 -15.84 0.13
CA ALA A 125 -10.17 -14.78 -0.75
C ALA A 125 -11.15 -13.63 -0.83
N LEU A 126 -12.46 -13.90 -0.97
CA LEU A 126 -13.49 -12.85 -0.98
C LEU A 126 -13.50 -12.05 0.33
N ARG A 127 -13.38 -12.72 1.48
CA ARG A 127 -13.30 -12.04 2.79
C ARG A 127 -12.06 -11.14 2.86
N ALA A 128 -10.88 -11.68 2.55
CA ALA A 128 -9.62 -10.93 2.60
C ALA A 128 -9.63 -9.76 1.60
N HIS A 129 -10.16 -9.95 0.41
CA HIS A 129 -10.25 -8.91 -0.62
C HIS A 129 -11.19 -7.78 -0.20
N ALA A 130 -12.38 -8.11 0.32
CA ALA A 130 -13.32 -7.11 0.84
C ALA A 130 -12.72 -6.31 2.01
N ASP A 131 -11.99 -6.96 2.93
CA ASP A 131 -11.32 -6.30 4.05
C ASP A 131 -10.20 -5.36 3.58
N LEU A 132 -9.40 -5.78 2.59
CA LEU A 132 -8.37 -4.96 1.97
C LEU A 132 -8.95 -3.75 1.25
N LEU A 133 -9.97 -3.95 0.41
CA LEU A 133 -10.64 -2.86 -0.32
C LEU A 133 -11.28 -1.86 0.64
N GLN A 134 -11.90 -2.35 1.72
CA GLN A 134 -12.43 -1.48 2.77
C GLN A 134 -11.32 -0.68 3.47
N SER A 135 -10.16 -1.30 3.74
CA SER A 135 -9.02 -0.60 4.37
C SER A 135 -8.45 0.52 3.50
N VAL A 136 -8.48 0.34 2.17
CA VAL A 136 -8.04 1.35 1.19
C VAL A 136 -9.14 2.40 0.90
N GLY A 137 -10.38 2.18 1.38
CA GLY A 137 -11.51 3.09 1.12
C GLY A 137 -12.23 2.84 -0.21
N ALA A 138 -11.91 1.76 -0.93
CA ALA A 138 -12.62 1.33 -2.14
C ALA A 138 -13.95 0.64 -1.77
N VAL A 139 -14.87 1.39 -1.16
CA VAL A 139 -16.12 0.86 -0.59
C VAL A 139 -17.04 0.26 -1.67
N ALA A 140 -17.09 0.87 -2.85
CA ALA A 140 -17.91 0.36 -3.96
C ALA A 140 -17.46 -1.04 -4.43
N ASP A 141 -16.16 -1.27 -4.54
CA ASP A 141 -15.60 -2.58 -4.91
C ASP A 141 -15.75 -3.58 -3.78
N CYS A 142 -15.53 -3.15 -2.53
CA CYS A 142 -15.79 -3.97 -1.34
C CYS A 142 -17.25 -4.48 -1.31
N LEU A 143 -18.23 -3.63 -1.62
CA LEU A 143 -19.64 -4.03 -1.67
C LEU A 143 -19.90 -5.11 -2.72
N ARG A 144 -19.23 -5.08 -3.88
CA ARG A 144 -19.36 -6.11 -4.91
C ARG A 144 -18.90 -7.47 -4.40
N ASP A 145 -17.75 -7.51 -3.71
CA ASP A 145 -17.24 -8.74 -3.11
C ASP A 145 -18.15 -9.27 -1.99
N LEU A 146 -18.68 -8.38 -1.16
CA LEU A 146 -19.58 -8.76 -0.07
C LEU A 146 -20.93 -9.25 -0.59
N ASP A 147 -21.45 -8.65 -1.67
CA ASP A 147 -22.68 -9.10 -2.34
C ASP A 147 -22.45 -10.48 -2.99
N HIS A 148 -21.29 -10.72 -3.60
CA HIS A 148 -20.93 -12.05 -4.09
C HIS A 148 -20.81 -13.07 -2.95
N LEU A 149 -20.14 -12.71 -1.86
CA LEU A 149 -20.05 -13.56 -0.67
C LEU A 149 -21.42 -13.88 -0.07
N LYS A 150 -22.35 -12.92 -0.11
CA LYS A 150 -23.73 -13.11 0.35
C LYS A 150 -24.45 -14.16 -0.51
N LEU A 151 -24.32 -14.07 -1.84
CA LEU A 151 -24.90 -15.06 -2.76
C LEU A 151 -24.35 -16.47 -2.50
N LEU A 152 -23.04 -16.58 -2.25
CA LEU A 152 -22.43 -17.87 -1.89
C LEU A 152 -23.01 -18.43 -0.60
N TYR A 153 -23.12 -17.61 0.45
CA TYR A 153 -23.74 -18.08 1.70
C TYR A 153 -25.22 -18.45 1.53
N ASP A 154 -25.99 -17.67 0.79
CA ASP A 154 -27.38 -17.98 0.46
C ASP A 154 -27.49 -19.34 -0.25
N ALA A 155 -26.63 -19.60 -1.24
CA ALA A 155 -26.56 -20.89 -1.92
C ALA A 155 -26.17 -22.02 -0.95
N THR A 156 -25.15 -21.83 -0.12
CA THR A 156 -24.74 -22.87 0.84
C THR A 156 -25.83 -23.21 1.85
N LEU A 157 -26.57 -22.23 2.36
CA LEU A 157 -27.66 -22.43 3.31
C LEU A 157 -28.87 -23.13 2.66
N ARG A 158 -29.09 -22.93 1.36
CA ARG A 158 -30.12 -23.63 0.58
C ARG A 158 -29.73 -25.07 0.28
N ASP A 159 -28.50 -25.30 -0.18
CA ASP A 159 -28.05 -26.61 -0.67
C ASP A 159 -27.52 -27.52 0.45
N GLY A 160 -27.18 -26.96 1.61
CA GLY A 160 -26.53 -27.67 2.71
C GLY A 160 -25.10 -28.10 2.41
N LYS A 161 -24.46 -27.52 1.38
CA LYS A 161 -23.12 -27.90 0.90
C LYS A 161 -22.23 -26.67 0.75
N LEU A 162 -20.97 -26.79 1.16
CA LEU A 162 -19.94 -25.78 0.91
C LEU A 162 -19.36 -25.97 -0.50
N PRO A 163 -19.06 -24.88 -1.25
CA PRO A 163 -18.40 -25.01 -2.54
C PRO A 163 -16.97 -25.52 -2.36
N GLY A 164 -16.44 -26.28 -3.31
CA GLY A 164 -15.06 -26.78 -3.28
C GLY A 164 -14.93 -28.27 -2.92
N PRO A 165 -13.72 -28.83 -2.98
CA PRO A 165 -13.48 -30.25 -2.82
C PRO A 165 -13.75 -30.72 -1.38
N ARG A 166 -14.33 -31.92 -1.24
CA ARG A 166 -14.69 -32.50 0.07
C ARG A 166 -13.51 -32.63 1.04
N TRP A 167 -12.31 -32.90 0.51
CA TRP A 167 -11.09 -33.03 1.32
C TRP A 167 -10.50 -31.69 1.75
N TRP A 168 -10.99 -30.57 1.19
CA TRP A 168 -10.51 -29.22 1.52
C TRP A 168 -11.60 -28.15 1.39
N PRO A 169 -12.61 -28.14 2.29
CA PRO A 169 -13.69 -27.16 2.23
C PRO A 169 -13.15 -25.75 2.54
N GLN A 170 -13.04 -24.91 1.51
CA GLN A 170 -12.92 -23.44 1.61
C GLN A 170 -11.90 -22.91 2.62
N GLY A 171 -10.72 -23.54 2.71
CA GLY A 171 -9.64 -23.09 3.60
C GLY A 171 -9.96 -23.16 5.10
N GLY A 172 -10.88 -24.05 5.51
CA GLY A 172 -11.22 -24.29 6.92
C GLY A 172 -12.55 -23.68 7.38
N VAL A 173 -13.31 -23.07 6.48
CA VAL A 173 -14.67 -22.59 6.79
C VAL A 173 -15.60 -23.77 7.05
N ARG A 174 -16.21 -23.81 8.23
CA ARG A 174 -17.16 -24.87 8.60
C ARG A 174 -18.60 -24.44 8.28
N TYR A 175 -19.42 -25.39 7.85
CA TYR A 175 -20.82 -25.13 7.52
C TYR A 175 -21.59 -24.48 8.70
N CYS A 176 -21.33 -24.93 9.93
CA CYS A 176 -21.96 -24.40 11.13
C CYS A 176 -21.69 -22.90 11.39
N GLU A 177 -20.62 -22.35 10.82
CA GLU A 177 -20.24 -20.93 11.00
C GLU A 177 -20.94 -20.01 9.99
N ILE A 178 -21.46 -20.57 8.89
CA ILE A 178 -22.03 -19.81 7.77
C ILE A 178 -23.24 -18.99 8.22
N ALA A 179 -24.18 -19.59 8.95
CA ALA A 179 -25.39 -18.89 9.37
C ALA A 179 -25.08 -17.65 10.25
N GLY A 180 -24.10 -17.77 11.16
CA GLY A 180 -23.64 -16.65 11.98
C GLY A 180 -22.88 -15.60 11.15
N ALA A 181 -22.02 -16.05 10.23
CA ALA A 181 -21.29 -15.17 9.33
C ALA A 181 -22.24 -14.41 8.38
N TYR A 182 -23.31 -15.04 7.91
CA TYR A 182 -24.32 -14.45 7.03
C TYR A 182 -25.07 -13.29 7.68
N ARG A 183 -25.48 -13.43 8.95
CA ARG A 183 -26.12 -12.35 9.71
C ARG A 183 -25.19 -11.14 9.85
N LYS A 184 -23.93 -11.39 10.25
CA LYS A 184 -22.89 -10.34 10.36
C LYS A 184 -22.61 -9.67 9.01
N LEU A 185 -22.53 -10.46 7.94
CA LEU A 185 -22.32 -9.98 6.58
C LEU A 185 -23.45 -9.06 6.13
N THR A 186 -24.71 -9.45 6.36
CA THR A 186 -25.88 -8.65 5.96
C THR A 186 -25.90 -7.30 6.67
N ALA A 187 -25.60 -7.27 7.98
CA ALA A 187 -25.46 -6.02 8.73
C ALA A 187 -24.30 -5.15 8.21
N ARG A 188 -23.15 -5.77 7.89
CA ARG A 188 -21.98 -5.08 7.30
C ARG A 188 -22.33 -4.44 5.95
N ILE A 189 -23.01 -5.17 5.07
CA ILE A 189 -23.45 -4.65 3.76
C ILE A 189 -24.38 -3.45 3.92
N GLN A 190 -25.36 -3.52 4.84
CA GLN A 190 -26.27 -2.41 5.11
C GLN A 190 -25.52 -1.17 5.62
N GLY A 191 -24.59 -1.34 6.56
CA GLY A 191 -23.77 -0.23 7.07
C GLY A 191 -22.90 0.42 5.98
N LEU A 192 -22.26 -0.38 5.12
CA LEU A 192 -21.44 0.15 4.03
C LEU A 192 -22.29 0.84 2.95
N ARG A 193 -23.49 0.32 2.63
CA ARG A 193 -24.43 1.01 1.73
C ARG A 193 -24.88 2.36 2.30
N GLY A 194 -25.09 2.46 3.62
CA GLY A 194 -25.37 3.72 4.29
C GLY A 194 -24.24 4.75 4.11
N ARG A 195 -22.97 4.32 4.26
CA ARG A 195 -21.80 5.18 4.03
C ARG A 195 -21.66 5.63 2.58
N VAL A 196 -21.96 4.75 1.63
CA VAL A 196 -22.01 5.09 0.20
C VAL A 196 -23.09 6.13 -0.08
N ALA A 197 -24.28 5.98 0.50
CA ALA A 197 -25.37 6.96 0.39
C ALA A 197 -25.01 8.32 1.02
N ALA A 198 -24.16 8.33 2.05
CA ALA A 198 -23.61 9.56 2.65
C ALA A 198 -22.50 10.23 1.82
N GLY A 199 -22.08 9.64 0.70
CA GLY A 199 -21.08 10.23 -0.21
C GLY A 199 -19.65 9.71 -0.04
N GLU A 200 -19.39 8.74 0.84
CA GLU A 200 -18.05 8.17 1.06
C GLU A 200 -17.60 7.19 -0.05
N ALA A 201 -18.42 6.99 -1.10
CA ALA A 201 -18.18 5.98 -2.13
C ALA A 201 -16.86 6.14 -2.89
N CYS A 202 -16.36 7.38 -3.00
CA CYS A 202 -15.21 7.72 -3.84
C CYS A 202 -13.96 8.13 -3.03
N ASN A 203 -13.95 7.94 -1.71
CA ASN A 203 -12.85 8.41 -0.86
C ASN A 203 -11.77 7.33 -0.69
N ILE A 204 -11.12 6.98 -1.80
CA ILE A 204 -10.02 6.02 -1.84
C ILE A 204 -8.76 6.67 -1.28
N ASP A 205 -8.14 6.07 -0.25
CA ASP A 205 -6.86 6.50 0.28
C ASP A 205 -5.72 6.04 -0.64
N TYR A 206 -5.41 6.87 -1.63
CA TYR A 206 -4.34 6.61 -2.58
C TYR A 206 -2.95 6.58 -1.94
N TYR A 207 -2.74 7.28 -0.82
CA TYR A 207 -1.46 7.27 -0.09
C TYR A 207 -1.23 5.87 0.49
N LEU A 208 -2.26 5.31 1.13
CA LEU A 208 -2.23 3.95 1.64
C LEU A 208 -2.06 2.94 0.50
N LEU A 209 -2.81 3.08 -0.60
CA LEU A 209 -2.73 2.16 -1.75
C LEU A 209 -1.31 2.10 -2.35
N LEU A 210 -0.66 3.25 -2.56
CA LEU A 210 0.70 3.33 -3.10
C LEU A 210 1.79 3.00 -2.06
N GLY A 211 1.43 2.97 -0.77
CA GLY A 211 2.37 2.75 0.34
C GLY A 211 3.28 3.95 0.59
N VAL A 212 2.76 5.16 0.37
CA VAL A 212 3.48 6.43 0.43
C VAL A 212 2.91 7.28 1.58
N ARG A 213 3.75 8.05 2.28
CA ARG A 213 3.29 8.94 3.36
C ARG A 213 2.63 10.20 2.80
N ARG A 214 1.78 10.85 3.58
CA ARG A 214 1.24 12.19 3.24
C ARG A 214 2.39 13.21 3.27
N GLY A 215 2.46 14.08 2.25
CA GLY A 215 3.58 15.04 2.08
C GLY A 215 4.88 14.42 1.58
N CYS A 216 4.81 13.31 0.85
CA CYS A 216 6.01 12.68 0.29
C CYS A 216 6.67 13.53 -0.80
N PRO A 217 8.02 13.52 -0.89
CA PRO A 217 8.72 14.19 -1.97
C PRO A 217 8.35 13.53 -3.30
N ARG A 218 8.31 14.33 -4.36
CA ARG A 218 8.03 13.88 -5.73
C ARG A 218 8.83 12.64 -6.14
N SER A 219 10.11 12.58 -5.77
CA SER A 219 10.99 11.44 -6.09
C SER A 219 10.60 10.12 -5.39
N GLU A 220 10.02 10.18 -4.19
CA GLU A 220 9.51 8.99 -3.48
C GLU A 220 8.25 8.46 -4.16
N LEU A 221 7.35 9.36 -4.56
CA LEU A 221 6.13 9.02 -5.30
C LEU A 221 6.45 8.36 -6.65
N GLU A 222 7.36 8.96 -7.44
CA GLU A 222 7.77 8.43 -8.74
C GLU A 222 8.41 7.03 -8.61
N ARG A 223 9.26 6.82 -7.60
CA ARG A 223 9.87 5.52 -7.32
C ARG A 223 8.83 4.46 -6.91
N ALA A 224 7.92 4.81 -6.01
CA ALA A 224 6.87 3.91 -5.56
C ALA A 224 5.95 3.50 -6.71
N HIS A 225 5.49 4.48 -7.51
CA HIS A 225 4.66 4.25 -8.68
C HIS A 225 5.38 3.40 -9.74
N LEU A 226 6.67 3.65 -10.01
CA LEU A 226 7.45 2.86 -10.95
C LEU A 226 7.57 1.40 -10.49
N LEU A 227 7.90 1.17 -9.22
CA LEU A 227 8.02 -0.18 -8.66
C LEU A 227 6.70 -0.95 -8.74
N LEU A 228 5.59 -0.31 -8.39
CA LEU A 228 4.25 -0.92 -8.46
C LEU A 228 3.83 -1.17 -9.91
N SER A 229 4.03 -0.20 -10.79
CA SER A 229 3.71 -0.32 -12.21
C SER A 229 4.50 -1.42 -12.90
N LEU A 230 5.75 -1.66 -12.51
CA LEU A 230 6.52 -2.78 -13.03
C LEU A 230 6.00 -4.11 -12.50
N LYS A 231 5.67 -4.20 -11.21
CA LYS A 231 5.20 -5.45 -10.57
C LYS A 231 3.80 -5.87 -11.01
N LEU A 232 2.89 -4.90 -11.15
CA LEU A 232 1.45 -5.11 -11.28
C LEU A 232 0.92 -4.86 -12.71
N LYS A 233 1.80 -4.94 -13.73
CA LYS A 233 1.34 -4.91 -15.12
C LYS A 233 0.35 -6.04 -15.38
N PRO A 234 -0.73 -5.78 -16.14
CA PRO A 234 -1.71 -6.82 -16.47
C PRO A 234 -1.07 -8.01 -17.19
N ASP A 235 -0.09 -7.77 -18.06
CA ASP A 235 0.65 -8.84 -18.76
C ASP A 235 1.35 -9.81 -17.79
N ARG A 236 1.86 -9.32 -16.66
CA ARG A 236 2.49 -10.17 -15.63
C ARG A 236 1.47 -10.99 -14.85
N ALA A 237 0.21 -10.54 -14.81
CA ALA A 237 -0.87 -11.27 -14.19
C ALA A 237 -1.29 -12.48 -15.02
N VAL A 238 -0.86 -12.64 -16.28
CA VAL A 238 -1.13 -13.83 -17.10
C VAL A 238 -0.14 -14.97 -16.81
N VAL A 239 1.12 -14.61 -16.52
CA VAL A 239 2.23 -15.58 -16.31
C VAL A 239 2.01 -16.48 -15.09
N PHE A 240 1.16 -16.10 -14.13
CA PHE A 240 0.90 -16.93 -12.95
C PHE A 240 0.22 -18.27 -13.27
N GLY A 241 -0.55 -18.34 -14.36
CA GLY A 241 -1.35 -19.51 -14.71
C GLY A 241 -0.54 -20.67 -15.29
N GLU A 242 0.67 -20.41 -15.81
CA GLU A 242 1.50 -21.41 -16.49
C GLU A 242 2.03 -22.53 -15.56
N ARG A 243 1.91 -22.37 -14.23
CA ARG A 243 2.53 -23.27 -13.24
C ARG A 243 1.52 -24.02 -12.37
N LEU A 244 0.24 -23.97 -12.72
CA LEU A 244 -0.85 -24.48 -11.88
C LEU A 244 -1.54 -25.67 -12.54
N GLU A 245 -1.83 -26.69 -11.74
CA GLU A 245 -2.74 -27.77 -12.14
C GLU A 245 -4.14 -27.30 -11.79
N LEU A 246 -4.92 -27.01 -12.82
CA LEU A 246 -6.36 -26.94 -12.66
C LEU A 246 -6.87 -28.37 -12.45
N MET A 247 -7.55 -28.59 -11.34
CA MET A 247 -8.09 -29.92 -11.00
C MET A 247 -9.41 -30.20 -11.72
N ASP A 248 -10.02 -29.16 -12.27
CA ASP A 248 -11.28 -29.23 -13.00
C ASP A 248 -10.93 -29.28 -14.49
N GLU A 249 -11.20 -30.42 -15.14
CA GLU A 249 -11.02 -30.61 -16.60
C GLU A 249 -11.81 -29.61 -17.44
N HIS A 250 -12.79 -28.91 -16.84
CA HIS A 250 -13.67 -27.94 -17.49
C HIS A 250 -13.29 -26.48 -17.23
N ARG A 251 -12.24 -26.19 -16.46
CA ARG A 251 -11.80 -24.80 -16.28
C ARG A 251 -10.86 -24.41 -17.40
N ASP A 252 -11.33 -23.50 -18.24
CA ASP A 252 -10.53 -22.91 -19.31
C ASP A 252 -9.40 -22.06 -18.69
N LEU A 253 -8.16 -22.51 -18.88
CA LEU A 253 -6.96 -21.76 -18.48
C LEU A 253 -6.95 -20.34 -19.05
N GLU A 254 -7.52 -20.17 -20.25
CA GLU A 254 -7.72 -18.87 -20.90
C GLU A 254 -8.67 -17.98 -20.10
N ALA A 255 -9.82 -18.49 -19.67
CA ALA A 255 -10.76 -17.73 -18.83
C ALA A 255 -10.13 -17.30 -17.49
N VAL A 256 -9.31 -18.16 -16.87
CA VAL A 256 -8.55 -17.82 -15.64
C VAL A 256 -7.56 -16.69 -15.91
N ARG A 257 -6.84 -16.74 -17.04
CA ARG A 257 -5.88 -15.71 -17.45
C ARG A 257 -6.57 -14.39 -17.78
N ASP A 258 -7.70 -14.43 -18.48
CA ASP A 258 -8.50 -13.26 -18.82
C ASP A 258 -9.05 -12.60 -17.56
N GLN A 259 -9.58 -13.37 -16.62
CA GLN A 259 -10.05 -12.87 -15.33
C GLN A 259 -8.92 -12.23 -14.51
N ALA A 260 -7.74 -12.85 -14.50
CA ALA A 260 -6.55 -12.29 -13.84
C ALA A 260 -6.07 -11.00 -14.53
N CYS A 261 -6.12 -10.95 -15.86
CA CYS A 261 -5.75 -9.77 -16.65
C CYS A 261 -6.72 -8.62 -16.40
N MET A 262 -8.03 -8.87 -16.43
CA MET A 262 -9.08 -7.88 -16.19
C MET A 262 -9.01 -7.30 -14.78
N SER A 263 -8.87 -8.15 -13.75
CA SER A 263 -8.72 -7.70 -12.37
C SER A 263 -7.42 -6.92 -12.14
N ALA A 264 -6.31 -7.33 -12.77
CA ALA A 264 -5.05 -6.59 -12.74
C ALA A 264 -5.16 -5.22 -13.45
N LEU A 265 -5.88 -5.14 -14.57
CA LEU A 265 -6.17 -3.89 -15.29
C LEU A 265 -6.94 -2.90 -14.42
N LEU A 266 -7.95 -3.36 -13.67
CA LEU A 266 -8.72 -2.51 -12.75
C LEU A 266 -7.82 -1.94 -11.65
N LEU A 267 -7.00 -2.78 -11.01
CA LEU A 267 -6.04 -2.35 -10.00
C LEU A 267 -5.01 -1.37 -10.59
N TYR A 268 -4.49 -1.65 -11.78
CA TYR A 268 -3.54 -0.78 -12.46
C TYR A 268 -4.12 0.62 -12.75
N ARG A 269 -5.38 0.69 -13.19
CA ARG A 269 -6.10 1.96 -13.37
C ARG A 269 -6.30 2.71 -12.06
N MET A 270 -6.60 2.00 -10.96
CA MET A 270 -6.68 2.63 -9.63
C MET A 270 -5.33 3.22 -9.19
N LEU A 271 -4.23 2.51 -9.44
CA LEU A 271 -2.88 3.00 -9.14
C LEU A 271 -2.50 4.22 -9.96
N GLN A 272 -2.87 4.26 -11.25
CA GLN A 272 -2.64 5.41 -12.11
C GLN A 272 -3.43 6.64 -11.65
N LYS A 273 -4.71 6.47 -11.32
CA LYS A 273 -5.54 7.54 -10.73
C LYS A 273 -4.94 8.08 -9.43
N GLY A 274 -4.49 7.17 -8.56
CA GLY A 274 -3.82 7.54 -7.32
C GLY A 274 -2.52 8.31 -7.55
N TYR A 275 -1.69 7.88 -8.50
CA TYR A 275 -0.48 8.60 -8.86
C TYR A 275 -0.78 10.01 -9.37
N SER A 276 -1.74 10.18 -10.28
CA SER A 276 -2.12 11.52 -10.77
C SER A 276 -2.65 12.43 -9.66
N PHE A 277 -3.44 11.90 -8.73
CA PHE A 277 -4.01 12.65 -7.62
C PHE A 277 -2.96 13.09 -6.60
N ILE A 278 -2.04 12.18 -6.22
CA ILE A 278 -0.97 12.55 -5.28
C ILE A 278 0.03 13.47 -5.98
N MET A 279 0.33 13.26 -7.26
CA MET A 279 1.23 14.13 -8.00
C MET A 279 0.70 15.56 -8.08
N SER A 280 -0.59 15.77 -8.34
CA SER A 280 -1.17 17.12 -8.29
C SER A 280 -1.05 17.73 -6.90
N ALA A 281 -1.35 16.97 -5.85
CA ALA A 281 -1.22 17.46 -4.47
C ALA A 281 0.23 17.85 -4.12
N VAL A 282 1.21 17.05 -4.52
CA VAL A 282 2.65 17.33 -4.31
C VAL A 282 3.07 18.58 -5.08
N LEU A 283 2.61 18.76 -6.33
CA LEU A 283 2.91 19.96 -7.11
C LEU A 283 2.28 21.23 -6.49
N ASP A 284 1.07 21.13 -5.97
CA ASP A 284 0.39 22.22 -5.27
C ASP A 284 1.11 22.58 -3.96
N GLU A 285 1.57 21.59 -3.19
CA GLU A 285 2.38 21.79 -1.99
C GLU A 285 3.72 22.47 -2.32
N GLU A 286 4.44 22.00 -3.35
CA GLU A 286 5.69 22.63 -3.81
C GLU A 286 5.46 24.06 -4.30
N ALA A 287 4.33 24.35 -4.98
CA ALA A 287 3.98 25.69 -5.41
C ALA A 287 3.68 26.62 -4.22
N ALA A 288 2.94 26.13 -3.23
CA ALA A 288 2.66 26.86 -2.00
C ALA A 288 3.93 27.15 -1.20
N GLU A 289 4.87 26.21 -1.12
CA GLU A 289 6.18 26.41 -0.49
C GLU A 289 7.02 27.45 -1.23
N ARG A 290 7.06 27.40 -2.57
CA ARG A 290 7.73 28.42 -3.39
C ARG A 290 7.12 29.80 -3.18
N GLN A 291 5.80 29.89 -3.03
CA GLN A 291 5.15 31.16 -2.74
C GLN A 291 5.49 31.67 -1.35
N ARG A 292 5.41 30.82 -0.31
CA ARG A 292 5.83 31.18 1.06
C ARG A 292 7.30 31.61 1.12
N ALA A 293 8.18 30.97 0.35
CA ALA A 293 9.59 31.36 0.25
C ALA A 293 9.77 32.73 -0.41
N LYS A 294 9.00 33.05 -1.46
CA LYS A 294 8.98 34.38 -2.09
C LYS A 294 8.45 35.44 -1.14
N ASP A 295 7.35 35.16 -0.44
CA ASP A 295 6.74 36.08 0.53
C ASP A 295 7.67 36.32 1.72
N ALA A 296 8.35 35.28 2.22
CA ALA A 296 9.35 35.38 3.27
C ALA A 296 10.60 36.16 2.81
N ALA A 297 11.07 35.93 1.58
CA ALA A 297 12.18 36.69 1.00
C ALA A 297 11.80 38.17 0.80
N ALA A 298 10.58 38.45 0.35
CA ALA A 298 10.06 39.82 0.22
C ALA A 298 9.92 40.50 1.59
N ALA A 299 9.44 39.79 2.61
CA ALA A 299 9.37 40.31 3.98
C ALA A 299 10.76 40.55 4.58
N ALA A 300 11.72 39.65 4.35
CA ALA A 300 13.10 39.84 4.78
C ALA A 300 13.78 41.03 4.08
N ALA A 301 13.56 41.19 2.77
CA ALA A 301 14.06 42.34 2.02
C ALA A 301 13.43 43.67 2.50
N ALA A 302 12.13 43.68 2.80
CA ALA A 302 11.45 44.85 3.36
C ALA A 302 11.93 45.21 4.77
N LEU A 303 12.29 44.21 5.59
CA LEU A 303 12.90 44.44 6.92
C LEU A 303 14.34 44.96 6.80
N ALA A 304 15.14 44.40 5.90
CA ALA A 304 16.50 44.88 5.64
C ALA A 304 16.51 46.34 5.15
N ALA A 305 15.64 46.68 4.19
CA ALA A 305 15.51 48.06 3.71
C ALA A 305 15.11 49.06 4.82
N LYS A 306 14.25 48.65 5.76
CA LYS A 306 13.88 49.46 6.93
C LYS A 306 15.04 49.64 7.91
N GLN A 307 15.87 48.62 8.11
CA GLN A 307 17.05 48.69 8.97
C GLN A 307 18.15 49.58 8.37
N GLU A 308 18.37 49.50 7.06
CA GLU A 308 19.31 50.38 6.34
C GLU A 308 18.85 51.84 6.40
N ALA A 309 17.55 52.10 6.17
CA ALA A 309 16.99 53.46 6.28
C ALA A 309 17.10 54.03 7.71
N ALA A 310 16.92 53.21 8.75
CA ALA A 310 17.09 53.64 10.14
C ALA A 310 18.55 53.86 10.55
N THR A 311 19.51 53.24 9.86
CA THR A 311 20.94 53.42 10.13
C THR A 311 21.53 54.64 9.39
N GLN A 312 20.83 55.14 8.36
CA GLN A 312 21.25 56.30 7.56
C GLN A 312 20.54 57.62 7.96
N GLU A 313 19.99 57.71 9.17
CA GLU A 313 19.50 59.01 9.67
C GLU A 313 20.71 59.96 9.93
N PRO A 314 20.78 61.16 9.28
CA PRO A 314 21.98 62.00 9.29
C PRO A 314 22.27 62.59 10.67
N PRO A 315 23.55 62.83 11.03
CA PRO A 315 23.91 63.42 12.31
C PRO A 315 23.32 64.83 12.44
N GLN A 316 22.56 65.05 13.53
CA GLN A 316 21.97 66.34 13.88
C GLN A 316 23.03 67.46 13.88
N PRO A 317 22.76 68.64 13.30
CA PRO A 317 23.65 69.78 13.41
C PRO A 317 23.57 70.40 14.81
N MET A 318 24.75 70.65 15.36
CA MET A 318 25.07 71.11 16.72
C MET A 318 24.32 72.37 17.21
N PRO A 319 24.09 72.53 18.54
CA PRO A 319 23.41 73.70 19.09
C PRO A 319 24.35 74.90 19.20
N GLY A 320 24.15 75.90 18.36
CA GLY A 320 24.82 77.20 18.42
C GLY A 320 24.22 78.10 19.50
N LYS A 321 24.99 78.34 20.56
CA LYS A 321 24.73 79.36 21.60
C LYS A 321 24.59 80.75 20.99
N SER A 322 23.51 81.48 21.30
CA SER A 322 23.55 82.95 21.46
C SER A 322 22.40 83.44 22.34
N LYS A 323 22.77 84.26 23.31
CA LYS A 323 21.97 84.83 24.40
C LYS A 323 21.20 86.08 23.94
N ASN A 324 20.31 86.50 24.85
CA ASN A 324 19.74 87.84 25.08
C ASN A 324 18.34 88.10 24.50
N THR A 325 17.30 88.06 25.36
CA THR A 325 16.57 89.19 26.02
C THR A 325 15.68 89.94 25.01
N GLU A 326 14.40 90.25 25.22
CA GLU A 326 13.61 90.51 26.43
C GLU A 326 12.11 90.68 26.06
N SER A 327 11.22 90.32 27.01
CA SER A 327 9.87 90.85 27.25
C SER A 327 8.75 90.83 26.18
N GLY A 328 7.58 90.30 26.56
CA GLY A 328 6.33 90.48 25.80
C GLY A 328 5.14 89.61 26.22
N ARG A 329 4.67 89.81 27.46
CA ARG A 329 3.57 89.24 28.27
C ARG A 329 2.31 88.59 27.58
N PRO A 330 1.61 87.63 28.25
CA PRO A 330 0.63 86.70 27.65
C PRO A 330 -0.85 86.98 28.01
N ARG A 331 -1.79 86.20 27.45
CA ARG A 331 -3.13 85.90 28.03
C ARG A 331 -3.72 84.58 27.49
N SER A 332 -4.01 83.66 28.42
CA SER A 332 -4.74 82.37 28.31
C SER A 332 -6.26 82.58 28.06
N PRO A 333 -7.15 81.56 27.85
CA PRO A 333 -7.41 80.44 28.80
C PRO A 333 -7.87 79.09 28.14
N PRO A 334 -8.23 78.05 28.93
CA PRO A 334 -8.22 76.63 28.53
C PRO A 334 -9.61 76.04 28.21
N GLY A 335 -9.64 74.87 27.59
CA GLY A 335 -10.87 74.09 27.40
C GLY A 335 -10.61 72.57 27.33
N ARG A 336 -10.96 71.87 28.41
CA ARG A 336 -10.94 70.41 28.56
C ARG A 336 -12.07 69.74 27.76
N GLY A 337 -11.83 68.52 27.29
CA GLY A 337 -12.89 67.58 26.90
C GLY A 337 -12.32 66.17 26.77
N ALA A 338 -12.51 65.35 27.80
CA ALA A 338 -12.18 63.93 27.86
C ALA A 338 -13.51 63.10 27.94
N PRO A 339 -13.49 61.76 28.04
CA PRO A 339 -14.06 60.87 27.02
C PRO A 339 -15.32 60.13 27.52
N SER A 340 -16.02 59.39 26.64
CA SER A 340 -16.90 58.31 27.12
C SER A 340 -17.09 57.19 26.10
N ARG A 341 -16.90 55.98 26.60
CA ARG A 341 -17.17 54.67 25.98
C ARG A 341 -18.68 54.44 25.86
N ARG A 342 -19.10 53.63 24.88
CA ARG A 342 -20.25 52.72 25.05
C ARG A 342 -20.10 51.48 24.17
N SER A 343 -20.17 50.33 24.84
CA SER A 343 -20.34 48.97 24.30
C SER A 343 -21.81 48.68 23.96
N ALA A 344 -21.98 47.56 23.24
CA ALA A 344 -23.14 46.66 23.15
C ALA A 344 -24.13 46.93 22.00
N LEU A 345 -23.93 46.18 20.91
CA LEU A 345 -24.82 45.12 20.43
C LEU A 345 -24.00 44.06 19.70
#